data_AF-A0A938SQQ0-F1
#
_entry.id   AF-A0A938SQQ0-F1
#
_cell.length_a   1.000
_cell.length_b   1.000
_cell.length_c   1.000
_cell.angle_alpha   90.00
_cell.angle_beta   90.00
_cell.angle_gamma   90.00
#
_symmetry.space_group_name_H-M   'P 1'
#
loop_
_entity.id
_entity.type
_entity.pdbx_description
1 polymer ?
#
loop_
_entity_poly.entity_id
_entity_poly.type
_entity_poly.pdbx_seq_one_letter_code
_entity_poly.pdbx_strand_id
1 'polypeptide(L)'
;DPSAKGRDDMIVHGADGTFALRKGPWKWIEGVPVDEVSAGARKLRRDQHRPQLYNLELDPAETKDVSAQHPEVVAELKSLLERYRDGGYSRELPPPGTKPAARAIATLAPAEGQPLLAEPLAALPSRPWTVYPGEWTARDGGAWAAPKAQADKPAQLKAALEFRDCENLDNSAPAVSPHCRHSVR
;
A
#
# COMPACT_ATOMS: atom_id res chain seq x y z
N ASP A 1 -12.74 -6.11 16.99
CA ASP A 1 -14.02 -5.64 17.56
C ASP A 1 -15.14 -6.34 16.80
N PRO A 2 -15.86 -7.28 17.41
CA PRO A 2 -16.97 -7.99 16.76
C PRO A 2 -18.16 -7.07 16.41
N SER A 3 -18.14 -5.80 16.85
CA SER A 3 -19.18 -4.81 16.53
C SER A 3 -18.93 -4.00 15.24
N ALA A 4 -17.81 -4.22 14.54
CA ALA A 4 -17.51 -3.46 13.33
C ALA A 4 -18.43 -3.91 12.17
N LYS A 5 -19.45 -3.09 11.84
CA LYS A 5 -20.27 -3.28 10.64
C LYS A 5 -19.34 -3.28 9.42
N GLY A 6 -19.30 -4.40 8.70
CA GLY A 6 -18.57 -4.51 7.43
C GLY A 6 -19.14 -3.57 6.36
N ARG A 7 -18.51 -3.54 5.18
CA ARG A 7 -19.10 -2.83 4.04
C ARG A 7 -20.40 -3.51 3.61
N ASP A 8 -21.40 -2.71 3.28
CA ASP A 8 -22.68 -3.20 2.76
C ASP A 8 -22.53 -3.79 1.34
N ASP A 9 -21.60 -3.24 0.55
CA ASP A 9 -21.21 -3.76 -0.76
C ASP A 9 -19.69 -3.64 -1.03
N MET A 10 -19.23 -4.35 -2.06
CA MET A 10 -17.83 -4.40 -2.46
C MET A 10 -17.69 -4.59 -3.96
N ILE A 11 -16.86 -3.75 -4.60
CA ILE A 11 -16.41 -3.94 -5.97
C ILE A 11 -15.24 -4.93 -5.97
N VAL A 12 -15.29 -5.88 -6.89
CA VAL A 12 -14.23 -6.86 -7.17
C VAL A 12 -13.89 -6.75 -8.66
N HIS A 13 -12.64 -6.97 -9.05
CA HIS A 13 -12.24 -6.99 -10.45
C HIS A 13 -11.55 -8.30 -10.81
N GLY A 14 -11.78 -8.78 -12.03
CA GLY A 14 -11.07 -9.89 -12.62
C GLY A 14 -9.72 -9.48 -13.21
N ALA A 15 -8.93 -10.47 -13.64
CA ALA A 15 -7.65 -10.24 -14.33
C ALA A 15 -7.83 -9.54 -15.69
N ASP A 16 -8.98 -9.75 -16.35
CA ASP A 16 -9.34 -9.08 -17.60
C ASP A 16 -9.91 -7.66 -17.39
N GLY A 17 -9.84 -7.14 -16.17
CA GLY A 17 -10.47 -5.88 -15.78
C GLY A 17 -11.99 -5.88 -15.81
N THR A 18 -12.62 -7.07 -15.84
CA THR A 18 -14.07 -7.21 -15.65
C THR A 18 -14.47 -6.82 -14.23
N PHE A 19 -15.52 -6.02 -14.09
CA PHE A 19 -16.04 -5.67 -12.77
C PHE A 19 -17.09 -6.66 -12.29
N ALA A 20 -17.10 -6.87 -10.97
CA ALA A 20 -18.14 -7.57 -10.25
C ALA A 20 -18.51 -6.79 -8.99
N LEU A 21 -19.76 -6.89 -8.57
CA LEU A 21 -20.28 -6.27 -7.37
C LEU A 21 -20.84 -7.32 -6.42
N ARG A 22 -20.40 -7.28 -5.17
CA ARG A 22 -20.93 -8.12 -4.09
C ARG A 22 -21.79 -7.25 -3.16
N LYS A 23 -23.03 -7.64 -2.91
CA LYS A 23 -23.93 -6.99 -1.95
C LYS A 23 -24.82 -8.05 -1.28
N GLY A 24 -24.72 -8.16 0.03
CA GLY A 24 -25.38 -9.24 0.77
C GLY A 24 -25.00 -10.64 0.23
N PRO A 25 -25.98 -11.51 -0.10
CA PRO A 25 -25.70 -12.84 -0.64
C PRO A 25 -25.32 -12.80 -2.12
N TRP A 26 -25.52 -11.68 -2.81
CA TRP A 26 -25.42 -11.62 -4.26
C TRP A 26 -24.03 -11.21 -4.72
N LYS A 27 -23.56 -11.86 -5.78
CA LYS A 27 -22.43 -11.43 -6.59
C LYS A 27 -22.88 -11.32 -8.04
N TRP A 28 -22.82 -10.12 -8.57
CA TRP A 28 -23.08 -9.86 -9.98
C TRP A 28 -21.77 -9.58 -10.71
N ILE A 29 -21.56 -10.23 -11.84
CA ILE A 29 -20.41 -10.02 -12.72
C ILE A 29 -20.95 -9.34 -13.97
N GLU A 30 -20.38 -8.19 -14.33
CA GLU A 30 -20.80 -7.46 -15.53
C GLU A 30 -20.38 -8.19 -16.81
N GLY A 31 -19.19 -8.81 -16.78
CA GLY A 31 -18.68 -9.61 -17.89
C GLY A 31 -18.12 -8.79 -19.06
N VAL A 32 -17.86 -7.49 -18.89
CA VAL A 32 -17.24 -6.63 -19.91
C VAL A 32 -15.74 -6.55 -19.65
N PRO A 33 -14.88 -7.24 -20.44
CA PRO A 33 -13.44 -7.15 -20.30
C PRO A 33 -12.91 -5.84 -20.90
N VAL A 34 -11.71 -5.44 -20.51
CA VAL A 34 -11.03 -4.28 -21.08
C VAL A 34 -10.65 -4.50 -22.56
N ASP A 35 -10.37 -3.41 -23.26
CA ASP A 35 -10.10 -3.42 -24.71
C ASP A 35 -8.75 -4.01 -25.08
N GLU A 36 -7.81 -4.06 -24.12
CA GLU A 36 -6.49 -4.68 -24.28
C GLU A 36 -6.57 -6.22 -24.36
N VAL A 37 -7.71 -6.82 -23.99
CA VAL A 37 -7.91 -8.27 -24.15
C VAL A 37 -8.09 -8.61 -25.62
N SER A 38 -7.15 -9.38 -26.17
CA SER A 38 -7.15 -9.76 -27.59
C SER A 38 -8.47 -10.41 -28.03
N ALA A 39 -8.88 -10.15 -29.27
CA ALA A 39 -10.13 -10.68 -29.83
C ALA A 39 -10.19 -12.23 -29.79
N GLY A 40 -9.04 -12.90 -29.97
CA GLY A 40 -8.93 -14.35 -29.84
C GLY A 40 -9.21 -14.83 -28.41
N ALA A 41 -8.62 -14.19 -27.41
CA ALA A 41 -8.85 -14.51 -26.00
C ALA A 41 -10.29 -14.18 -25.56
N ARG A 42 -10.86 -13.07 -26.06
CA ARG A 42 -12.26 -12.68 -25.84
C ARG A 42 -13.22 -13.70 -26.46
N LYS A 43 -12.88 -14.27 -27.63
CA LYS A 43 -13.67 -15.33 -28.29
C LYS A 43 -13.56 -16.68 -27.57
N LEU A 44 -12.38 -17.04 -27.06
CA LEU A 44 -12.19 -18.31 -26.35
C LEU A 44 -12.93 -18.33 -25.00
N ARG A 45 -13.02 -17.18 -24.32
CA ARG A 45 -13.62 -17.05 -22.99
C ARG A 45 -14.96 -16.31 -22.99
N ARG A 46 -15.70 -16.38 -24.09
CA ARG A 46 -17.00 -15.69 -24.27
C ARG A 46 -17.98 -15.97 -23.13
N ASP A 47 -17.97 -17.20 -22.63
CA ASP A 47 -18.87 -17.59 -21.54
C ASP A 47 -18.55 -16.89 -20.21
N GLN A 48 -17.30 -16.48 -20.01
CA GLN A 48 -16.88 -15.70 -18.83
C GLN A 48 -17.17 -14.20 -19.03
N HIS A 49 -17.28 -13.75 -20.28
CA HIS A 49 -17.48 -12.36 -20.68
C HIS A 49 -18.95 -12.06 -20.99
N ARG A 50 -19.84 -12.44 -20.06
CA ARG A 50 -21.27 -12.11 -20.09
C ARG A 50 -21.78 -11.73 -18.69
N PRO A 51 -22.88 -10.97 -18.59
CA PRO A 51 -23.51 -10.69 -17.31
C PRO A 51 -23.96 -11.98 -16.61
N GLN A 52 -23.58 -12.16 -15.35
CA GLN A 52 -23.86 -13.36 -14.55
C GLN A 52 -24.22 -12.96 -13.12
N LEU A 53 -25.13 -13.70 -12.48
CA LEU A 53 -25.53 -13.46 -11.09
C LEU A 53 -25.47 -14.76 -10.30
N TYR A 54 -24.81 -14.72 -9.14
CA TYR A 54 -24.67 -15.84 -8.23
C TYR A 54 -25.15 -15.48 -6.83
N ASN A 55 -25.75 -16.45 -6.14
CA ASN A 55 -26.04 -16.36 -4.72
C ASN A 55 -24.95 -17.11 -3.94
N LEU A 56 -24.06 -16.36 -3.29
CA LEU A 56 -22.90 -16.90 -2.58
C LEU A 56 -23.23 -17.58 -1.24
N GLU A 57 -24.43 -17.37 -0.69
CA GLU A 57 -24.87 -18.10 0.50
C GLU A 57 -25.24 -19.55 0.14
N LEU A 58 -25.90 -19.73 -1.02
CA LEU A 58 -26.34 -21.04 -1.49
C LEU A 58 -25.28 -21.73 -2.37
N ASP A 59 -24.47 -20.95 -3.08
CA ASP A 59 -23.49 -21.41 -4.07
C ASP A 59 -22.19 -20.58 -3.98
N PRO A 60 -21.38 -20.81 -2.93
CA PRO A 60 -20.11 -20.11 -2.76
C PRO A 60 -19.08 -20.46 -3.84
N ALA A 61 -19.30 -21.55 -4.59
CA ALA A 61 -18.45 -22.00 -5.68
C ALA A 61 -18.83 -21.39 -7.05
N GLU A 62 -19.86 -20.55 -7.11
CA GLU A 62 -20.28 -19.81 -8.32
C GLU A 62 -20.56 -20.74 -9.52
N THR A 63 -21.29 -21.82 -9.27
CA THR A 63 -21.60 -22.88 -10.24
C THR A 63 -22.90 -22.64 -11.01
N LYS A 64 -23.89 -21.96 -10.42
CA LYS A 64 -25.22 -21.77 -10.99
C LYS A 64 -25.54 -20.29 -11.22
N ASP A 65 -25.58 -19.89 -12.48
CA ASP A 65 -26.06 -18.58 -12.88
C ASP A 65 -27.59 -18.48 -12.72
N VAL A 66 -28.03 -17.51 -11.93
CA VAL A 66 -29.44 -17.22 -11.64
C VAL A 66 -29.87 -15.85 -12.15
N SER A 67 -29.08 -15.22 -13.03
CA SER A 67 -29.37 -13.91 -13.62
C SER A 67 -30.73 -13.83 -14.31
N ALA A 68 -31.11 -14.87 -15.06
CA ALA A 68 -32.41 -14.94 -15.74
C ALA A 68 -33.61 -15.09 -14.77
N GLN A 69 -33.37 -15.59 -13.56
CA GLN A 69 -34.41 -15.78 -12.53
C GLN A 69 -34.60 -14.53 -11.66
N HIS A 70 -33.57 -13.68 -11.57
CA HIS A 70 -33.56 -12.47 -10.72
C HIS A 70 -33.14 -11.21 -11.52
N PRO A 71 -33.86 -10.84 -12.59
CA PRO A 71 -33.53 -9.66 -13.38
C PRO A 71 -33.59 -8.35 -12.56
N GLU A 72 -34.42 -8.30 -11.52
CA GLU A 72 -34.53 -7.18 -10.60
C GLU A 72 -33.23 -6.93 -9.81
N VAL A 73 -32.59 -8.01 -9.33
CA VAL A 73 -31.32 -7.94 -8.61
C VAL A 73 -30.19 -7.54 -9.56
N VAL A 74 -30.20 -8.06 -10.79
CA VAL A 74 -29.24 -7.65 -11.83
C VAL A 74 -29.35 -6.15 -12.11
N ALA A 75 -30.57 -5.62 -12.25
CA ALA A 75 -30.79 -4.21 -12.51
C ALA A 75 -30.31 -3.32 -11.35
N GLU A 76 -30.59 -3.72 -10.10
CA GLU A 76 -30.12 -3.00 -8.92
C GLU A 76 -28.59 -2.93 -8.85
N LEU A 77 -27.92 -4.07 -8.98
CA LEU A 77 -26.45 -4.15 -8.87
C LEU A 77 -25.77 -3.46 -10.06
N LYS A 78 -26.38 -3.51 -11.24
CA LYS A 78 -25.92 -2.75 -12.41
C LYS A 78 -26.00 -1.24 -12.17
N SER A 79 -27.16 -0.74 -11.72
CA SER A 79 -27.34 0.68 -11.41
C SER A 79 -26.38 1.15 -10.31
N LEU A 80 -26.13 0.31 -9.32
CA LEU A 80 -25.18 0.57 -8.25
C LEU A 80 -23.73 0.67 -8.78
N LEU A 81 -23.33 -0.22 -9.69
CA LEU A 81 -22.01 -0.15 -10.34
C LEU A 81 -21.86 1.11 -11.20
N GLU A 82 -22.90 1.48 -11.97
CA GLU A 82 -22.92 2.72 -12.77
C GLU A 82 -22.76 3.95 -11.86
N ARG A 83 -23.49 4.02 -10.74
CA ARG A 83 -23.31 5.08 -9.73
C ARG A 83 -21.87 5.17 -9.23
N TYR A 84 -21.20 4.04 -9.01
CA TYR A 84 -19.80 4.04 -8.56
C TYR A 84 -18.81 4.49 -9.63
N ARG A 85 -19.07 4.17 -10.90
CA ARG A 85 -18.28 4.67 -12.02
C ARG A 85 -18.40 6.18 -12.15
N ASP A 86 -19.64 6.68 -12.12
CA ASP A 86 -19.91 8.11 -12.29
C ASP A 86 -19.45 8.93 -11.08
N GLY A 87 -19.60 8.38 -9.87
CA GLY A 87 -19.15 9.02 -8.64
C GLY A 87 -17.64 8.96 -8.41
N GLY A 88 -16.94 7.98 -8.98
CA GLY A 88 -15.50 7.76 -8.77
C GLY A 88 -15.14 7.19 -7.38
N TYR A 89 -16.13 6.80 -6.58
CA TYR A 89 -15.92 6.20 -5.26
C TYR A 89 -17.05 5.22 -4.92
N SER A 90 -16.71 4.14 -4.21
CA SER A 90 -17.67 3.14 -3.74
C SER A 90 -18.16 3.38 -2.31
N ARG A 91 -17.52 4.29 -1.57
CA ARG A 91 -17.92 4.57 -0.19
C ARG A 91 -19.17 5.44 -0.19
N GLU A 92 -20.09 5.15 0.72
CA GLU A 92 -21.09 6.15 1.06
C GLU A 92 -20.36 7.33 1.73
N LEU A 93 -20.36 8.48 1.05
CA LEU A 93 -19.89 9.70 1.68
C LEU A 93 -20.90 10.06 2.77
N PRO A 94 -20.45 10.34 4.00
CA PRO A 94 -21.35 10.91 4.97
C PRO A 94 -21.84 12.27 4.41
N PRO A 95 -23.05 12.72 4.77
CA PRO A 95 -23.67 13.88 4.14
C PRO A 95 -22.71 15.08 4.11
N PRO A 96 -22.63 15.83 2.99
CA PRO A 96 -21.70 16.96 2.90
C PRO A 96 -21.88 17.88 4.11
N GLY A 97 -20.79 18.11 4.85
CA GLY A 97 -20.80 18.89 6.11
C GLY A 97 -20.65 18.07 7.40
N THR A 98 -20.75 16.74 7.35
CA THR A 98 -20.37 15.90 8.48
C THR A 98 -18.86 15.77 8.57
N LYS A 99 -18.23 16.53 9.47
CA LYS A 99 -16.83 16.32 9.83
C LYS A 99 -16.74 14.92 10.47
N PRO A 100 -15.96 13.96 9.91
CA PRO A 100 -15.77 12.69 10.59
C PRO A 100 -15.22 13.01 11.98
N ALA A 101 -15.87 12.44 13.02
CA ALA A 101 -15.36 12.55 14.38
C ALA A 101 -13.88 12.19 14.32
N ALA A 102 -13.02 13.12 14.73
CA ALA A 102 -11.58 12.91 14.66
C ALA A 102 -11.31 11.60 15.39
N ARG A 103 -10.92 10.55 14.64
CA ARG A 103 -10.46 9.32 15.26
C ARG A 103 -9.38 9.76 16.23
N ALA A 104 -9.46 9.32 17.48
CA ALA A 104 -8.40 9.57 18.43
C ALA A 104 -7.12 9.07 17.78
N ILE A 105 -6.29 10.00 17.31
CA ILE A 105 -4.97 9.69 16.80
C ILE A 105 -4.30 9.09 18.02
N ALA A 106 -4.00 7.80 17.98
CA ALA A 106 -3.28 7.13 19.04
C ALA A 106 -1.98 7.90 19.21
N THR A 107 -1.93 8.73 20.24
CA THR A 107 -0.73 9.49 20.55
C THR A 107 0.20 8.44 21.13
N LEU A 108 1.21 8.07 20.35
CA LEU A 108 2.24 7.16 20.82
C LEU A 108 2.82 7.75 22.10
N ALA A 109 3.06 6.89 23.09
CA ALA A 109 3.85 7.30 24.24
C ALA A 109 5.18 7.87 23.73
N PRO A 110 5.72 8.93 24.38
CA PRO A 110 7.06 9.40 24.08
C PRO A 110 8.02 8.21 24.06
N ALA A 111 8.87 8.12 23.05
CA ALA A 111 9.84 7.04 22.97
C ALA A 111 10.69 7.04 24.26
N GLU A 112 10.71 5.92 24.96
CA GLU A 112 11.56 5.72 26.14
C GLU A 112 13.00 5.49 25.67
N GLY A 113 13.91 6.38 26.03
CA GLY A 113 15.33 6.30 25.69
C GLY A 113 15.93 7.65 25.31
N GLN A 114 17.26 7.74 25.31
CA GLN A 114 17.96 8.90 24.75
C GLN A 114 18.08 8.74 23.22
N PRO A 115 17.90 9.81 22.43
CA PRO A 115 18.13 9.75 21.00
C PRO A 115 19.58 9.36 20.74
N LEU A 116 19.78 8.26 20.01
CA LEU A 116 21.11 7.80 19.58
C LEU A 116 21.82 8.83 18.67
N LEU A 117 21.02 9.67 18.00
CA LEU A 117 21.48 10.77 17.15
C LEU A 117 20.69 12.02 17.55
N ALA A 118 21.32 12.90 18.32
CA ALA A 118 20.76 14.19 18.72
C ALA A 118 21.19 15.33 17.79
N GLU A 119 22.21 15.10 16.95
CA GLU A 119 22.70 16.09 15.99
C GLU A 119 21.67 16.31 14.87
N PRO A 120 21.48 17.56 14.41
CA PRO A 120 20.59 17.86 13.30
C PRO A 120 21.05 17.11 12.04
N LEU A 121 20.11 16.70 11.18
CA LEU A 121 20.42 16.00 9.93
C LEU A 121 21.42 16.76 9.04
N ALA A 122 21.45 18.10 9.12
CA ALA A 122 22.41 18.94 8.42
C ALA A 122 23.87 18.77 8.90
N ALA A 123 24.07 18.24 10.11
CA ALA A 123 25.38 17.93 10.68
C ALA A 123 25.82 16.48 10.39
N LEU A 124 24.96 15.65 9.80
CA LEU A 124 25.22 14.23 9.57
C LEU A 124 25.14 13.82 8.09
N PRO A 125 26.14 13.09 7.60
CA PRO A 125 27.47 12.89 8.22
C PRO A 125 28.36 14.15 8.28
N SER A 126 29.26 14.20 9.25
CA SER A 126 30.25 15.27 9.36
C SER A 126 31.37 15.08 8.34
N ARG A 127 31.76 16.15 7.66
CA ARG A 127 32.91 16.17 6.73
C ARG A 127 34.18 15.71 7.47
N PRO A 128 35.14 15.02 6.81
CA PRO A 128 35.19 14.68 5.39
C PRO A 128 34.63 13.28 5.05
N TRP A 129 33.98 13.18 3.90
CA TRP A 129 33.47 11.92 3.34
C TRP A 129 34.58 11.17 2.61
N THR A 130 34.60 9.84 2.73
CA THR A 130 35.45 9.00 1.89
C THR A 130 34.79 8.79 0.53
N VAL A 131 35.52 9.11 -0.53
CA VAL A 131 35.17 8.79 -1.92
C VAL A 131 35.93 7.52 -2.31
N TYR A 132 35.28 6.53 -2.91
CA TYR A 132 35.99 5.36 -3.43
C TYR A 132 36.97 5.77 -4.55
N PRO A 133 38.17 5.16 -4.65
CA PRO A 133 39.14 5.48 -5.70
C PRO A 133 38.53 5.30 -7.09
N GLY A 134 38.60 6.33 -7.95
CA GLY A 134 38.02 6.34 -9.29
C GLY A 134 38.01 7.73 -9.94
N GLU A 135 37.11 7.96 -10.91
CA GLU A 135 36.96 9.22 -11.66
C GLU A 135 36.37 10.40 -10.84
N TRP A 136 36.28 10.28 -9.50
CA TRP A 136 35.64 11.27 -8.64
C TRP A 136 36.65 11.89 -7.67
N THR A 137 36.66 13.22 -7.59
CA THR A 137 37.52 13.99 -6.68
C THR A 137 36.68 14.85 -5.74
N ALA A 138 37.00 14.83 -4.44
CA ALA A 138 36.35 15.68 -3.46
C ALA A 138 37.06 17.04 -3.40
N ARG A 139 36.33 18.13 -3.70
CA ARG A 139 36.81 19.51 -3.57
C ARG A 139 35.65 20.47 -3.34
N ASP A 140 35.91 21.60 -2.69
CA ASP A 140 34.93 22.67 -2.44
C ASP A 140 33.62 22.22 -1.77
N GLY A 141 33.70 21.17 -0.94
CA GLY A 141 32.52 20.61 -0.26
C GLY A 141 31.60 19.76 -1.15
N GLY A 142 32.02 19.40 -2.36
CA GLY A 142 31.30 18.52 -3.28
C GLY A 142 32.18 17.42 -3.89
N ALA A 143 31.55 16.44 -4.54
CA ALA A 143 32.23 15.42 -5.33
C ALA A 143 32.10 15.75 -6.82
N TRP A 144 33.23 15.77 -7.53
CA TRP A 144 33.29 16.18 -8.93
C TRP A 144 33.81 15.04 -9.79
N ALA A 145 33.10 14.72 -10.87
CA ALA A 145 33.53 13.73 -11.85
C ALA A 145 34.60 14.30 -12.78
N ALA A 146 35.54 13.46 -13.18
CA ALA A 146 36.46 13.64 -14.29
C ALA A 146 36.17 12.53 -15.33
N PRO A 147 35.07 12.65 -16.09
CA PRO A 147 34.57 11.55 -16.91
C PRO A 147 35.54 11.21 -18.05
N LYS A 148 35.85 9.92 -18.23
CA LYS A 148 36.25 9.37 -19.54
C LYS A 148 35.05 8.66 -20.13
N ALA A 149 34.85 8.86 -21.43
CA ALA A 149 33.61 8.49 -22.13
C ALA A 149 33.12 7.06 -21.82
N GLN A 150 31.80 6.95 -21.66
CA GLN A 150 31.00 5.73 -21.71
C GLN A 150 30.75 4.95 -20.40
N ALA A 151 30.59 5.60 -19.24
CA ALA A 151 29.85 4.99 -18.12
C ALA A 151 29.31 6.03 -17.13
N ASP A 152 27.99 6.21 -17.06
CA ASP A 152 27.33 6.95 -15.97
C ASP A 152 27.37 6.12 -14.68
N LYS A 153 28.51 6.18 -13.97
CA LYS A 153 28.64 5.60 -12.63
C LYS A 153 28.47 6.68 -11.57
N PRO A 154 27.46 6.59 -10.69
CA PRO A 154 27.22 7.59 -9.65
C PRO A 154 28.35 7.56 -8.60
N ALA A 155 28.65 8.73 -8.02
CA ALA A 155 29.57 8.84 -6.90
C ALA A 155 29.03 8.07 -5.68
N GLN A 156 29.85 7.23 -5.07
CA GLN A 156 29.54 6.60 -3.79
C GLN A 156 30.26 7.35 -2.67
N LEU A 157 29.48 8.05 -1.84
CA LEU A 157 29.98 8.77 -0.66
C LEU A 157 29.70 7.93 0.58
N LYS A 158 30.73 7.70 1.40
CA LYS A 158 30.60 7.03 2.71
C LYS A 158 31.23 7.89 3.79
N ALA A 159 30.62 7.89 4.96
CA ALA A 159 31.18 8.46 6.17
C ALA A 159 30.87 7.54 7.34
N ALA A 160 31.80 7.45 8.29
CA ALA A 160 31.56 6.76 9.54
C ALA A 160 30.50 7.55 10.33
N LEU A 161 29.53 6.84 10.86
CA LEU A 161 28.61 7.37 11.87
C LEU A 161 29.05 6.76 13.20
N GLU A 162 29.49 7.62 14.11
CA GLU A 162 29.76 7.21 15.48
C GLU A 162 28.40 6.99 16.16
N PHE A 163 28.07 5.72 16.40
CA PHE A 163 26.97 5.36 17.28
C PHE A 163 27.51 5.37 18.70
N ARG A 164 26.83 6.05 19.64
CA ARG A 164 27.18 5.88 21.04
C ARG A 164 26.92 4.43 21.43
N ASP A 165 27.97 3.72 21.83
CA ASP A 165 27.82 2.43 22.49
C ASP A 165 27.01 2.63 23.78
N CYS A 166 26.13 1.68 24.06
CA CYS A 166 25.37 1.65 25.31
C CYS A 166 26.31 1.27 26.47
N GLU A 167 27.27 2.13 26.77
CA GLU A 167 28.21 1.91 27.86
C GLU A 167 27.71 2.62 29.12
N ASN A 168 27.15 1.79 30.00
CA ASN A 168 26.84 2.00 31.40
C ASN A 168 27.14 3.39 31.98
N LEU A 169 26.13 4.27 31.95
CA LEU A 169 26.03 5.35 32.93
C LEU A 169 25.46 4.77 34.23
N ASP A 170 26.31 4.09 35.00
CA ASP A 170 26.37 4.15 36.47
C ASP A 170 27.13 2.92 36.99
N ASN A 171 28.35 3.15 37.46
CA ASN A 171 29.04 2.17 38.29
C ASN A 171 28.57 2.39 39.74
N SER A 172 27.30 2.08 40.00
CA SER A 172 26.71 2.00 41.35
C SER A 172 25.48 1.09 41.31
N ALA A 173 25.67 -0.16 41.78
CA ALA A 173 24.69 -1.23 42.02
C ALA A 173 24.57 -2.34 40.94
N PRO A 174 24.28 -3.61 41.36
CA PRO A 174 24.81 -4.79 40.68
C PRO A 174 23.93 -5.34 39.55
N ALA A 175 24.61 -5.67 38.45
CA ALA A 175 24.35 -6.78 37.53
C ALA A 175 22.88 -7.15 37.25
N VAL A 176 22.25 -6.45 36.30
CA VAL A 176 21.31 -7.09 35.37
C VAL A 176 21.62 -6.56 33.97
N SER A 177 22.16 -7.42 33.13
CA SER A 177 22.46 -7.14 31.73
C SER A 177 21.15 -7.09 30.93
N PRO A 178 20.74 -5.96 30.32
CA PRO A 178 19.66 -5.95 29.37
C PRO A 178 20.25 -6.10 27.96
N HIS A 179 19.93 -7.19 27.29
CA HIS A 179 20.25 -7.37 25.87
C HIS A 179 19.71 -6.21 25.03
N CYS A 180 20.61 -5.47 24.35
CA CYS A 180 20.26 -4.55 23.28
C CYS A 180 19.64 -5.32 22.10
N ARG A 181 18.30 -5.28 22.00
CA ARG A 181 17.60 -5.76 20.80
C ARG A 181 17.62 -4.66 19.74
N HIS A 182 18.38 -4.93 18.67
CA HIS A 182 18.44 -4.09 17.49
C HIS A 182 17.19 -4.35 16.64
N SER A 183 16.28 -3.37 16.57
CA SER A 183 15.18 -3.35 15.61
C SER A 183 15.38 -2.17 14.67
N VAL A 184 15.89 -2.44 13.48
CA VAL A 184 15.82 -1.52 12.35
C VAL A 184 14.41 -1.65 11.75
N ARG A 185 13.65 -0.56 11.75
CA ARG A 185 12.44 -0.39 10.93
C ARG A 185 12.54 0.91 10.15
#